data_AF-A0A7S2JUN4-F1
#
_entry.id   AF-A0A7S2JUN4-F1
#
_cell.length_a   1.000
_cell.length_b   1.000
_cell.length_c   1.000
_cell.angle_alpha   90.00
_cell.angle_beta   90.00
_cell.angle_gamma   90.00
#
_symmetry.space_group_name_H-M   'P 1'
#
loop_
_entity.id
_entity.type
_entity.pdbx_description
1 polymer ?
#
loop_
_entity_poly.entity_id
_entity_poly.type
_entity_poly.pdbx_seq_one_letter_code
_entity_poly.pdbx_strand_id
1 'polypeptide(L)'
;MLTQRTPDDFKEGPQVDFLEDHAFFARSDRYHELLDPSGSFTLEYMDMILNMRARNTSAWYVPTARCIFDVDVKKITWEDLPYLVYKRSEQIGHQVRKYLTNKWGVEFVNTGIWNYVRYVMLADVVLEGSSLPTDWKDQAAVFFSWFESVGFNRYNGQYLPDFIEEPTADAVNVSRSMEQTLPTEVPPHRVPPRSAEEVLPRQQRKKIGAIDISFKEPHLPIGVRQRSCDASAPASYAACGLAVQDGDSCTCWTYVVPFNLKTTLYLDKLMAWMKLPARAFMYGQMKYWSLPIDRDSVDLFCDRSQEQCNYQVQFSKNARVLQWSWFGHQSKGTFTPEGLAIGAALLVMVFAPLIFSSSRVQQWFGIKKQQLRNFAALNQMVCNHAVRS
;
A
#
# COMPACT_ATOMS: atom_id res chain seq x y z
N MET A 1 -8.89 -22.67 2.62
CA MET A 1 -10.32 -23.03 2.44
C MET A 1 -11.15 -22.75 3.70
N LEU A 2 -11.14 -21.54 4.26
CA LEU A 2 -12.13 -21.13 5.26
C LEU A 2 -12.52 -19.69 4.90
N THR A 3 -13.80 -19.39 4.86
CA THR A 3 -14.44 -18.09 4.54
C THR A 3 -14.28 -17.57 3.11
N GLN A 4 -14.57 -18.38 2.09
CA GLN A 4 -15.31 -17.82 0.95
C GLN A 4 -16.78 -17.87 1.36
N ARG A 5 -17.33 -16.74 1.81
CA ARG A 5 -18.78 -16.60 1.94
C ARG A 5 -19.35 -16.35 0.55
N THR A 6 -20.44 -17.03 0.23
CA THR A 6 -21.20 -16.81 -0.99
C THR A 6 -22.23 -15.70 -0.75
N PRO A 7 -22.70 -14.99 -1.80
CA PRO A 7 -23.78 -14.01 -1.65
C PRO A 7 -25.03 -14.58 -0.97
N ASP A 8 -25.31 -15.86 -1.18
CA ASP A 8 -26.45 -16.58 -0.59
C ASP A 8 -26.32 -16.74 0.94
N ASP A 9 -25.12 -16.56 1.52
CA ASP A 9 -24.90 -16.55 2.97
C ASP A 9 -25.43 -15.27 3.64
N PHE A 10 -25.81 -14.26 2.86
CA PHE A 10 -26.22 -12.95 3.36
C PHE A 10 -27.69 -12.68 3.04
N LYS A 11 -28.45 -12.34 4.07
CA LYS A 11 -29.84 -11.88 3.92
C LYS A 11 -29.85 -10.40 3.57
N GLU A 12 -30.82 -10.00 2.75
CA GLU A 12 -31.11 -8.59 2.55
C GLU A 12 -31.41 -7.92 3.90
N GLY A 13 -30.82 -6.75 4.13
CA GLY A 13 -31.03 -6.03 5.37
C GLY A 13 -30.01 -4.94 5.64
N PRO A 14 -30.21 -4.19 6.74
CA PRO A 14 -29.33 -3.10 7.11
C PRO A 14 -27.93 -3.63 7.48
N GLN A 15 -26.90 -3.03 6.88
CA GLN A 15 -25.52 -3.28 7.26
C GLN A 15 -25.13 -2.42 8.45
N VAL A 16 -25.05 -3.04 9.64
CA VAL A 16 -24.62 -2.34 10.86
C VAL A 16 -23.11 -2.07 10.85
N ASP A 17 -22.32 -2.98 10.29
CA ASP A 17 -20.87 -2.87 10.16
C ASP A 17 -20.48 -2.66 8.69
N PHE A 18 -21.05 -1.62 8.05
CA PHE A 18 -20.81 -1.32 6.63
C PHE A 18 -19.32 -1.38 6.29
N LEU A 19 -18.94 -2.41 5.54
CA LEU A 19 -17.58 -2.73 5.14
C LEU A 19 -17.44 -2.31 3.68
N GLU A 20 -16.82 -1.16 3.43
CA GLU A 20 -16.31 -0.68 2.14
C GLU A 20 -16.96 -1.32 0.89
N ASP A 21 -18.07 -0.74 0.42
CA ASP A 21 -18.67 -1.15 -0.85
C ASP A 21 -18.11 -0.27 -1.99
N HIS A 22 -17.38 -0.90 -2.92
CA HIS A 22 -16.91 -0.26 -4.16
C HIS A 22 -18.04 0.07 -5.16
N ALA A 23 -19.25 -0.46 -4.92
CA ALA A 23 -20.43 -0.21 -5.73
C ALA A 23 -21.67 -0.10 -4.83
N PHE A 24 -22.41 1.00 -4.96
CA PHE A 24 -23.67 1.21 -4.25
C PHE A 24 -24.63 2.04 -5.10
N PHE A 25 -25.92 1.95 -4.79
CA PHE A 25 -26.94 2.82 -5.37
C PHE A 25 -27.42 3.82 -4.31
N ALA A 26 -27.40 5.09 -4.68
CA ALA A 26 -27.93 6.17 -3.86
C ALA A 26 -28.93 6.99 -4.69
N ARG A 27 -29.94 7.56 -4.02
CA ARG A 27 -30.84 8.49 -4.70
C ARG A 27 -30.07 9.74 -5.11
N SER A 28 -30.21 10.15 -6.37
CA SER A 28 -29.46 11.27 -6.94
C SER A 28 -29.71 12.59 -6.20
N ASP A 29 -30.93 12.80 -5.70
CA ASP A 29 -31.30 14.00 -4.93
C ASP A 29 -30.65 14.06 -3.54
N ARG A 30 -30.11 12.95 -3.02
CA ARG A 30 -29.47 12.83 -1.71
C ARG A 30 -27.97 12.59 -1.78
N TYR A 31 -27.42 12.47 -2.98
CA TYR A 31 -26.01 12.12 -3.18
C TYR A 31 -25.04 13.08 -2.48
N HIS A 32 -25.32 14.38 -2.54
CA HIS A 32 -24.52 15.43 -1.91
C HIS A 32 -24.53 15.39 -0.36
N GLU A 33 -25.47 14.65 0.24
CA GLU A 33 -25.52 14.42 1.69
C GLU A 33 -24.61 13.27 2.13
N LEU A 34 -24.24 12.39 1.18
CA LEU A 34 -23.48 11.17 1.42
C LEU A 34 -21.99 11.35 1.12
N LEU A 35 -21.67 12.02 0.01
CA LEU A 35 -20.30 12.21 -0.47
C LEU A 35 -19.90 13.68 -0.44
N ASP A 36 -18.78 13.93 0.24
CA ASP A 36 -18.15 15.25 0.30
C ASP A 36 -16.95 15.27 -0.63
N PRO A 37 -16.96 16.10 -1.70
CA PRO A 37 -15.84 16.17 -2.65
C PRO A 37 -14.49 16.44 -1.98
N SER A 38 -14.49 17.22 -0.90
CA SER A 38 -13.27 17.54 -0.15
C SER A 38 -12.72 16.36 0.68
N GLY A 39 -13.57 15.36 0.95
CA GLY A 39 -13.19 14.08 1.56
C GLY A 39 -13.00 12.92 0.56
N SER A 40 -13.22 13.15 -0.74
CA SER A 40 -13.45 12.09 -1.74
C SER A 40 -12.19 11.54 -2.44
N PHE A 41 -11.02 11.60 -1.81
CA PHE A 41 -9.77 11.10 -2.42
C PHE A 41 -9.26 9.81 -1.77
N THR A 42 -9.36 9.73 -0.45
CA THR A 42 -8.87 8.60 0.36
C THR A 42 -9.68 8.58 1.64
N LEU A 43 -10.26 7.44 2.01
CA LEU A 43 -11.18 7.30 3.15
C LEU A 43 -12.58 7.89 2.90
N GLU A 44 -12.94 8.10 1.64
CA GLU A 44 -14.25 8.55 1.20
C GLU A 44 -15.38 7.65 1.73
N TYR A 45 -15.12 6.35 1.83
CA TYR A 45 -16.05 5.37 2.40
C TYR A 45 -16.25 5.60 3.90
N MET A 46 -15.22 6.01 4.64
CA MET A 46 -15.34 6.32 6.07
C MET A 46 -16.17 7.58 6.28
N ASP A 47 -15.92 8.63 5.49
CA ASP A 47 -16.74 9.86 5.52
C ASP A 47 -18.20 9.55 5.17
N MET A 48 -18.43 8.75 4.13
CA MET A 48 -19.77 8.32 3.71
C MET A 48 -20.51 7.57 4.82
N ILE A 49 -19.86 6.62 5.50
CA ILE A 49 -20.46 5.88 6.63
C ILE A 49 -20.88 6.83 7.75
N LEU A 50 -19.99 7.75 8.12
CA LEU A 50 -20.26 8.71 9.17
C LEU A 50 -21.37 9.68 8.76
N ASN A 51 -21.39 10.13 7.49
CA ASN A 51 -22.47 10.96 6.94
C ASN A 51 -23.82 10.24 7.00
N MET A 52 -23.87 8.96 6.62
CA MET A 52 -25.07 8.14 6.71
C MET A 52 -25.57 8.03 8.16
N ARG A 53 -24.68 7.68 9.10
CA ARG A 53 -25.05 7.53 10.51
C ARG A 53 -25.51 8.84 11.15
N ALA A 54 -24.80 9.94 10.88
CA ALA A 54 -25.16 11.27 11.38
C ALA A 54 -26.57 11.69 10.94
N ARG A 55 -27.00 11.24 9.75
CA ARG A 55 -28.31 11.49 9.15
C ARG A 55 -29.33 10.39 9.38
N ASN A 56 -29.02 9.41 10.24
CA ASN A 56 -29.88 8.24 10.49
C ASN A 56 -30.28 7.48 9.20
N THR A 57 -29.36 7.45 8.24
CA THR A 57 -29.50 6.73 6.97
C THR A 57 -28.87 5.36 7.10
N SER A 58 -29.57 4.33 6.65
CA SER A 58 -29.08 2.94 6.64
C SER A 58 -28.56 2.55 5.26
N ALA A 59 -27.41 1.88 5.22
CA ALA A 59 -26.98 1.13 4.04
C ALA A 59 -27.61 -0.28 4.07
N TRP A 60 -28.12 -0.74 2.93
CA TRP A 60 -28.75 -2.05 2.80
C TRP A 60 -27.91 -2.95 1.91
N TYR A 61 -27.63 -4.16 2.39
CA TYR A 61 -27.10 -5.20 1.53
C TYR A 61 -28.22 -5.81 0.71
N VAL A 62 -28.06 -5.89 -0.61
CA VAL A 62 -29.07 -6.43 -1.54
C VAL A 62 -28.46 -7.59 -2.34
N PRO A 63 -28.60 -8.86 -1.92
CA PRO A 63 -27.93 -10.01 -2.55
C PRO A 63 -28.36 -10.27 -3.99
N THR A 64 -29.53 -9.79 -4.39
CA THR A 64 -30.06 -9.89 -5.74
C THR A 64 -29.38 -8.92 -6.72
N ALA A 65 -28.83 -7.82 -6.22
CA ALA A 65 -28.03 -6.87 -7.01
C ALA A 65 -26.56 -7.29 -6.99
N ARG A 66 -26.02 -7.66 -8.15
CA ARG A 66 -24.65 -8.18 -8.27
C ARG A 66 -23.79 -7.23 -9.08
N CYS A 67 -22.68 -6.80 -8.49
CA CYS A 67 -21.61 -6.07 -9.17
C CYS A 67 -20.32 -6.88 -9.02
N ILE A 68 -19.56 -7.00 -10.11
CA ILE A 68 -18.24 -7.61 -10.09
C ILE A 68 -17.23 -6.47 -10.05
N PHE A 69 -16.52 -6.34 -8.95
CA PHE A 69 -15.38 -5.45 -8.82
C PHE A 69 -14.10 -6.28 -9.05
N ASP A 70 -13.54 -6.16 -10.25
CA ASP A 70 -12.34 -6.89 -10.66
C ASP A 70 -11.12 -5.96 -10.61
N VAL A 71 -10.36 -6.01 -9.50
CA VAL A 71 -9.07 -5.32 -9.39
C VAL A 71 -7.99 -6.25 -9.94
N ASP A 72 -7.90 -6.34 -11.27
CA ASP A 72 -6.80 -7.02 -11.92
C ASP A 72 -5.67 -6.01 -12.19
N VAL A 73 -4.67 -5.99 -11.31
CA VAL A 73 -3.48 -5.14 -11.46
C VAL A 73 -2.73 -5.39 -12.78
N LYS A 74 -2.96 -6.54 -13.45
CA LYS A 74 -2.40 -6.83 -14.77
C LYS A 74 -3.07 -6.04 -15.89
N LYS A 75 -4.22 -5.43 -15.63
CA LYS A 75 -4.94 -4.55 -16.58
C LYS A 75 -4.52 -3.09 -16.47
N ILE A 76 -3.66 -2.74 -15.52
CA ILE A 76 -3.14 -1.37 -15.40
C ILE A 76 -2.28 -1.07 -16.63
N THR A 77 -2.65 -0.01 -17.32
CA THR A 77 -1.94 0.51 -18.50
C THR A 77 -1.17 1.78 -18.14
N TRP A 78 -0.43 2.33 -19.11
CA TRP A 78 0.27 3.60 -18.93
C TRP A 78 -0.71 4.77 -18.73
N GLU A 79 -1.91 4.71 -19.32
CA GLU A 79 -2.94 5.75 -19.27
C GLU A 79 -3.50 5.92 -17.84
N ASP A 80 -3.50 4.82 -17.07
CA ASP A 80 -3.97 4.83 -15.69
C ASP A 80 -2.98 5.51 -14.74
N LEU A 81 -1.68 5.55 -15.10
CA LEU A 81 -0.61 5.94 -14.19
C LEU A 81 -0.81 7.33 -13.59
N PRO A 82 -1.01 8.41 -14.36
CA PRO A 82 -1.05 9.76 -13.80
C PRO A 82 -2.18 9.92 -12.78
N TYR A 83 -3.37 9.39 -13.09
CA TYR A 83 -4.50 9.39 -12.18
C TYR A 83 -4.23 8.53 -10.94
N LEU A 84 -3.70 7.32 -11.13
CA LEU A 84 -3.45 6.38 -10.04
C LEU A 84 -2.46 6.95 -9.02
N VAL A 85 -1.35 7.54 -9.47
CA VAL A 85 -0.31 8.10 -8.59
C VAL A 85 -0.72 9.44 -7.99
N TYR A 86 -1.35 10.33 -8.75
CA TYR A 86 -1.78 11.64 -8.25
C TYR A 86 -2.83 11.52 -7.17
N LYS A 87 -3.92 10.77 -7.44
CA LYS A 87 -5.01 10.55 -6.47
C LYS A 87 -4.50 9.91 -5.17
N ARG A 88 -3.31 9.29 -5.24
CA ARG A 88 -2.68 8.53 -4.15
C ARG A 88 -1.43 9.20 -3.57
N SER A 89 -1.23 10.49 -3.85
CA SER A 89 -0.08 11.27 -3.39
C SER A 89 -0.12 11.58 -1.88
N GLU A 90 1.02 12.02 -1.31
CA GLU A 90 1.15 12.43 0.12
C GLU A 90 0.21 13.53 0.42
N GLN A 91 0.35 14.55 -0.40
CA GLN A 91 -0.19 15.84 -0.12
C GLN A 91 -1.70 15.72 -0.03
N ILE A 92 -2.32 15.02 -0.99
CA ILE A 92 -3.76 14.76 -1.00
C ILE A 92 -4.15 13.89 0.20
N GLY A 93 -3.45 12.79 0.46
CA GLY A 93 -3.78 11.89 1.57
C GLY A 93 -3.77 12.59 2.93
N HIS A 94 -2.75 13.43 3.20
CA HIS A 94 -2.67 14.20 4.44
C HIS A 94 -3.71 15.32 4.53
N GLN A 95 -3.95 16.02 3.42
CA GLN A 95 -4.95 17.09 3.37
C GLN A 95 -6.35 16.53 3.67
N VAL A 96 -6.72 15.40 3.04
CA VAL A 96 -8.00 14.72 3.26
C VAL A 96 -8.10 14.20 4.69
N ARG A 97 -7.04 13.59 5.22
CA ARG A 97 -6.99 13.16 6.62
C ARG A 97 -7.29 14.32 7.58
N LYS A 98 -6.64 15.48 7.40
CA LYS A 98 -6.86 16.65 8.24
C LYS A 98 -8.28 17.20 8.08
N TYR A 99 -8.79 17.29 6.85
CA TYR A 99 -10.16 17.70 6.58
C TYR A 99 -11.17 16.82 7.31
N LEU A 100 -11.04 15.49 7.18
CA LEU A 100 -11.94 14.54 7.85
C LEU A 100 -11.81 14.58 9.37
N THR A 101 -10.60 14.76 9.91
CA THR A 101 -10.39 14.96 11.35
C THR A 101 -11.11 16.20 11.86
N ASN A 102 -11.02 17.31 11.13
CA ASN A 102 -11.75 18.53 11.47
C ASN A 102 -13.27 18.35 11.36
N LYS A 103 -13.74 17.61 10.34
CA LYS A 103 -15.16 17.37 10.10
C LYS A 103 -15.82 16.55 11.21
N TRP A 104 -15.12 15.53 11.69
CA TRP A 104 -15.72 14.52 12.59
C TRP A 104 -15.23 14.60 14.03
N GLY A 105 -14.25 15.46 14.32
CA GLY A 105 -13.70 15.64 15.66
C GLY A 105 -12.91 14.42 16.16
N VAL A 106 -12.38 13.59 15.26
CA VAL A 106 -11.59 12.40 15.61
C VAL A 106 -10.33 12.29 14.77
N GLU A 107 -9.28 11.69 15.31
CA GLU A 107 -8.09 11.38 14.53
C GLU A 107 -8.40 10.25 13.55
N PHE A 108 -8.37 10.54 12.25
CA PHE A 108 -8.35 9.48 11.25
C PHE A 108 -6.97 8.87 11.25
N VAL A 109 -6.88 7.54 11.23
CA VAL A 109 -5.61 6.85 11.05
C VAL A 109 -4.95 7.35 9.78
N ASN A 110 -3.62 7.51 9.82
CA ASN A 110 -2.87 7.76 8.59
C ASN A 110 -2.93 6.48 7.75
N THR A 111 -4.01 6.26 7.01
CA THR A 111 -4.01 5.34 5.87
C THR A 111 -3.33 5.97 4.67
N GLY A 112 -2.83 7.22 4.85
CA GLY A 112 -1.96 7.94 3.94
C GLY A 112 -1.20 6.92 3.15
N ILE A 113 -1.58 6.90 1.88
CA ILE A 113 -1.40 5.87 0.86
C ILE A 113 0.06 5.57 0.54
N TRP A 114 0.94 6.12 1.38
CA TRP A 114 2.35 6.24 1.30
C TRP A 114 3.11 4.95 1.31
N ASN A 115 2.42 3.82 1.51
CA ASN A 115 2.82 2.61 0.80
C ASN A 115 1.66 1.68 0.49
N TYR A 116 0.63 1.52 1.33
CA TYR A 116 -0.23 0.33 1.22
C TYR A 116 -1.02 0.19 -0.09
N VAL A 117 -1.98 1.08 -0.36
CA VAL A 117 -2.85 0.94 -1.56
C VAL A 117 -2.00 1.01 -2.82
N ARG A 118 -1.02 1.91 -2.80
CA ARG A 118 -0.07 2.07 -3.88
C ARG A 118 0.82 0.85 -4.09
N TYR A 119 1.17 0.13 -3.03
CA TYR A 119 1.93 -1.11 -3.06
C TYR A 119 1.08 -2.24 -3.60
N VAL A 120 -0.13 -2.40 -3.08
CA VAL A 120 -1.02 -3.43 -3.58
C VAL A 120 -1.35 -3.23 -5.06
N MET A 121 -1.47 -1.97 -5.51
CA MET A 121 -1.83 -1.68 -6.90
C MET A 121 -0.62 -1.62 -7.85
N LEU A 122 0.52 -1.07 -7.42
CA LEU A 122 1.64 -0.75 -8.33
C LEU A 122 2.91 -1.58 -8.08
N ALA A 123 3.03 -2.33 -6.97
CA ALA A 123 4.28 -3.04 -6.67
C ALA A 123 4.62 -4.09 -7.73
N ASP A 124 3.59 -4.74 -8.29
CA ASP A 124 3.74 -5.76 -9.34
C ASP A 124 3.57 -5.21 -10.76
N VAL A 125 3.28 -3.91 -10.91
CA VAL A 125 3.10 -3.29 -12.22
C VAL A 125 4.47 -3.02 -12.83
N VAL A 126 4.70 -3.64 -13.99
CA VAL A 126 5.86 -3.39 -14.83
C VAL A 126 5.36 -3.13 -16.25
N LEU A 127 5.59 -1.91 -16.73
CA LEU A 127 5.33 -1.49 -18.09
C LEU A 127 6.65 -1.45 -18.84
N GLU A 128 6.75 -2.22 -19.91
CA GLU A 128 7.93 -2.30 -20.75
C GLU A 128 7.76 -1.44 -22.00
N GLY A 129 8.85 -1.20 -22.75
CA GLY A 129 8.86 -0.33 -23.92
C GLY A 129 7.81 -0.62 -25.00
N SER A 130 7.22 -1.82 -25.03
CA SER A 130 6.12 -2.20 -25.93
C SER A 130 4.73 -1.79 -25.44
N SER A 131 4.55 -1.60 -24.14
CA SER A 131 3.28 -1.17 -23.51
C SER A 131 3.28 0.31 -23.13
N LEU A 132 4.33 1.03 -23.48
CA LEU A 132 4.48 2.47 -23.23
C LEU A 132 4.06 3.28 -24.47
N PRO A 133 3.62 4.53 -24.28
CA PRO A 133 3.16 5.38 -25.38
C PRO A 133 4.31 5.73 -26.35
N THR A 134 3.99 6.30 -27.51
CA THR A 134 5.03 6.76 -28.46
C THR A 134 5.08 8.27 -28.60
N ASP A 135 3.95 8.96 -28.36
CA ASP A 135 3.94 10.41 -28.31
C ASP A 135 4.77 10.92 -27.13
N TRP A 136 5.49 12.01 -27.37
CA TRP A 136 6.39 12.58 -26.37
C TRP A 136 5.65 13.12 -25.14
N LYS A 137 4.48 13.74 -25.30
CA LYS A 137 3.71 14.27 -24.15
C LYS A 137 3.24 13.13 -23.25
N ASP A 138 2.75 12.05 -23.84
CA ASP A 138 2.32 10.86 -23.09
C ASP A 138 3.51 10.19 -22.39
N GLN A 139 4.67 10.11 -23.06
CA GLN A 139 5.93 9.65 -22.47
C GLN A 139 6.36 10.52 -21.28
N ALA A 140 6.24 11.85 -21.39
CA ALA A 140 6.49 12.78 -20.29
C ALA A 140 5.51 12.54 -19.12
N ALA A 141 4.23 12.33 -19.39
CA ALA A 141 3.24 12.02 -18.36
C ALA A 141 3.61 10.74 -17.57
N VAL A 142 4.06 9.68 -18.26
CA VAL A 142 4.56 8.45 -17.61
C VAL A 142 5.82 8.71 -16.79
N PHE A 143 6.76 9.50 -17.33
CA PHE A 143 7.99 9.88 -16.63
C PHE A 143 7.70 10.59 -15.31
N PHE A 144 6.90 11.67 -15.35
CA PHE A 144 6.56 12.44 -14.15
C PHE A 144 5.65 11.67 -13.19
N SER A 145 4.79 10.78 -13.71
CA SER A 145 4.03 9.86 -12.87
C SER A 145 4.93 8.98 -11.99
N TRP A 146 6.13 8.62 -12.45
CA TRP A 146 7.09 7.89 -11.62
C TRP A 146 7.61 8.72 -10.44
N PHE A 147 7.86 10.02 -10.63
CA PHE A 147 8.30 10.91 -9.55
C PHE A 147 7.19 11.16 -8.52
N GLU A 148 5.93 11.33 -8.97
CA GLU A 148 4.73 11.24 -8.10
C GLU A 148 4.73 9.93 -7.33
N SER A 149 5.19 8.89 -8.01
CA SER A 149 5.25 7.56 -7.46
C SER A 149 6.32 7.38 -6.35
N VAL A 150 7.32 8.24 -6.24
CA VAL A 150 8.30 8.11 -5.14
C VAL A 150 8.12 9.19 -4.09
N GLY A 151 7.29 10.19 -4.40
CA GLY A 151 6.78 11.13 -3.42
C GLY A 151 6.93 12.61 -3.76
N PHE A 152 7.44 12.93 -4.95
CA PHE A 152 7.46 14.31 -5.45
C PHE A 152 6.07 14.66 -5.96
N ASN A 153 5.44 15.70 -5.41
CA ASN A 153 4.02 15.98 -5.62
C ASN A 153 3.75 17.32 -6.32
N ARG A 154 4.82 17.99 -6.76
CA ARG A 154 4.77 19.26 -7.48
C ARG A 154 5.79 19.29 -8.61
N TYR A 155 5.39 19.89 -9.73
CA TYR A 155 6.15 20.01 -10.97
C TYR A 155 6.12 21.47 -11.38
N ASN A 156 7.23 22.19 -11.20
CA ASN A 156 7.26 23.66 -11.32
C ASN A 156 6.15 24.35 -10.51
N GLY A 157 5.83 23.80 -9.33
CA GLY A 157 4.76 24.29 -8.44
C GLY A 157 3.34 23.81 -8.78
N GLN A 158 3.13 23.19 -9.94
CA GLN A 158 1.83 22.65 -10.36
C GLN A 158 1.62 21.22 -9.86
N TYR A 159 0.36 20.79 -9.79
CA TYR A 159 0.04 19.38 -9.59
C TYR A 159 0.26 18.57 -10.87
N LEU A 160 0.46 17.25 -10.72
CA LEU A 160 0.68 16.37 -11.87
C LEU A 160 -0.39 16.52 -12.98
N PRO A 161 -1.71 16.51 -12.70
CA PRO A 161 -2.73 16.61 -13.74
C PRO A 161 -2.65 17.92 -14.53
N ASP A 162 -2.46 19.04 -13.85
CA ASP A 162 -2.35 20.35 -14.50
C ASP A 162 -1.04 20.44 -15.33
N PHE A 163 0.05 19.89 -14.80
CA PHE A 163 1.35 19.94 -15.44
C PHE A 163 1.42 19.10 -16.73
N ILE A 164 0.82 17.90 -16.73
CA ILE A 164 0.88 16.99 -17.89
C ILE A 164 -0.04 17.40 -19.05
N GLU A 165 -0.91 18.40 -18.89
CA GLU A 165 -1.67 18.97 -20.01
C GLU A 165 -0.74 19.63 -21.03
N GLU A 166 0.25 20.40 -20.54
CA GLU A 166 1.26 21.07 -21.35
C GLU A 166 2.67 20.93 -20.74
N PRO A 167 3.26 19.71 -20.78
CA PRO A 167 4.56 19.47 -20.21
C PRO A 167 5.66 20.19 -21.01
N THR A 168 6.72 20.61 -20.33
CA THR A 168 7.93 21.19 -20.97
C THR A 168 9.04 20.15 -21.14
N ALA A 169 9.88 20.33 -22.15
CA ALA A 169 11.09 19.55 -22.38
C ALA A 169 12.33 20.13 -21.68
N ASP A 170 12.19 21.31 -21.07
CA ASP A 170 13.23 21.93 -20.25
C ASP A 170 13.37 21.22 -18.90
N ALA A 171 14.36 21.62 -18.11
CA ALA A 171 14.50 21.13 -16.74
C ALA A 171 13.24 21.50 -15.92
N VAL A 172 12.65 20.49 -15.27
CA VAL A 172 11.48 20.60 -14.42
C VAL A 172 11.92 20.45 -12.98
N ASN A 173 11.48 21.38 -12.14
CA ASN A 173 11.66 21.29 -10.71
C ASN A 173 10.61 20.34 -10.12
N VAL A 174 11.01 19.11 -9.79
CA VAL A 174 10.20 18.18 -9.02
C VAL A 174 10.42 18.44 -7.54
N SER A 175 9.33 18.64 -6.80
CA SER A 175 9.44 18.91 -5.37
C SER A 175 8.44 18.13 -4.55
N ARG A 176 8.88 17.75 -3.35
CA ARG A 176 7.99 17.33 -2.28
C ARG A 176 7.57 18.59 -1.53
N SER A 177 6.29 18.90 -1.60
CA SER A 177 5.65 19.91 -0.77
C SER A 177 4.82 19.23 0.32
N MET A 178 5.05 19.62 1.57
CA MET A 178 4.18 19.25 2.71
C MET A 178 3.05 20.27 2.94
N GLU A 179 2.96 21.30 2.09
CA GLU A 179 2.00 22.38 2.25
C GLU A 179 0.55 21.92 2.08
N GLN A 180 -0.34 22.52 2.85
CA GLN A 180 -1.78 22.28 2.80
C GLN A 180 -2.44 23.34 1.93
N THR A 181 -2.76 22.97 0.70
CA THR A 181 -3.32 23.86 -0.32
C THR A 181 -4.82 23.64 -0.54
N LEU A 182 -5.36 22.48 -0.18
CA LEU A 182 -6.81 22.26 -0.13
C LEU A 182 -7.40 22.81 1.16
N PRO A 183 -8.64 23.35 1.15
CA PRO A 183 -9.31 23.81 2.36
C PRO A 183 -9.39 22.69 3.39
N THR A 184 -8.71 22.86 4.52
CA THR A 184 -8.84 21.95 5.67
C THR A 184 -9.97 22.37 6.60
N GLU A 185 -10.47 23.59 6.43
CA GLU A 185 -11.67 24.05 7.11
C GLU A 185 -12.90 23.44 6.45
N VAL A 186 -13.80 22.95 7.29
CA VAL A 186 -15.02 22.31 6.83
C VAL A 186 -16.12 23.38 6.82
N PRO A 187 -16.73 23.68 5.66
CA PRO A 187 -17.80 24.65 5.61
C PRO A 187 -18.94 24.28 6.57
N PRO A 188 -19.56 25.22 7.30
CA PRO A 188 -20.58 24.91 8.30
C PRO A 188 -21.74 24.06 7.77
N HIS A 189 -22.13 24.26 6.51
CA HIS A 189 -23.21 23.50 5.86
C HIS A 189 -22.85 22.03 5.56
N ARG A 190 -21.55 21.66 5.60
CA ARG A 190 -21.07 20.29 5.36
C ARG A 190 -20.81 19.51 6.64
N VAL A 191 -20.71 20.20 7.78
CA VAL A 191 -20.52 19.59 9.10
C VAL A 191 -21.87 19.10 9.62
N PRO A 192 -22.08 17.78 9.81
CA PRO A 192 -23.23 17.30 10.54
C PRO A 192 -23.11 17.73 12.02
N PRO A 193 -24.23 17.96 12.74
CA PRO A 193 -24.19 18.45 14.13
C PRO A 193 -23.70 17.42 15.15
N ARG A 194 -23.05 16.34 14.72
CA ARG A 194 -22.64 15.20 15.54
C ARG A 194 -21.21 14.81 15.25
N SER A 195 -20.40 14.62 16.30
CA SER A 195 -19.06 14.05 16.19
C SER A 195 -19.09 12.57 15.83
N ALA A 196 -17.97 12.01 15.38
CA ALA A 196 -17.85 10.56 15.14
C ALA A 196 -18.15 9.74 16.41
N GLU A 197 -17.76 10.23 17.59
CA GLU A 197 -18.00 9.54 18.87
C GLU A 197 -19.48 9.45 19.25
N GLU A 198 -20.31 10.39 18.78
CA GLU A 198 -21.76 10.39 19.00
C GLU A 198 -22.51 9.46 18.04
N VAL A 199 -21.98 9.26 16.83
CA VAL A 199 -22.66 8.47 15.78
C VAL A 199 -22.20 7.02 15.72
N LEU A 200 -20.97 6.73 16.17
CA LEU A 200 -20.43 5.40 16.19
C LEU A 200 -20.91 4.64 17.43
N PRO A 201 -21.25 3.34 17.31
CA PRO A 201 -21.59 2.53 18.47
C PRO A 201 -20.38 2.46 19.40
N ARG A 202 -20.60 2.67 20.71
CA ARG A 202 -19.56 2.48 21.72
C ARG A 202 -19.01 1.06 21.59
N GLN A 203 -17.75 0.93 21.17
CA GLN A 203 -17.11 -0.38 21.16
C GLN A 203 -17.02 -0.87 22.61
N GLN A 204 -17.63 -2.02 22.89
CA GLN A 204 -17.31 -2.76 24.12
C GLN A 204 -15.80 -3.05 24.11
N ARG A 205 -15.19 -3.06 25.30
CA ARG A 205 -13.73 -3.20 25.54
C ARG A 205 -12.98 -3.77 24.33
N LYS A 206 -12.00 -3.00 23.85
CA LYS A 206 -11.07 -3.37 22.78
C LYS A 206 -10.80 -4.88 22.82
N LYS A 207 -11.19 -5.60 21.76
CA LYS A 207 -11.01 -7.06 21.68
C LYS A 207 -9.55 -7.38 22.00
N ILE A 208 -9.32 -8.39 22.83
CA ILE A 208 -7.97 -8.91 23.11
C ILE A 208 -7.34 -9.26 21.75
N GLY A 209 -6.20 -8.62 21.43
CA GLY A 209 -5.53 -8.77 20.14
C GLY A 209 -5.88 -7.71 19.07
N ALA A 210 -6.74 -6.75 19.34
CA ALA A 210 -6.97 -5.63 18.41
C ALA A 210 -5.70 -4.76 18.33
N ILE A 211 -5.22 -4.54 17.10
CA ILE A 211 -4.05 -3.72 16.81
C ILE A 211 -4.54 -2.29 16.54
N ASP A 212 -4.20 -1.34 17.41
CA ASP A 212 -4.39 0.07 17.09
C ASP A 212 -3.21 0.51 16.23
N ILE A 213 -3.54 0.93 15.02
CA ILE A 213 -2.60 1.25 13.97
C ILE A 213 -2.55 2.78 13.86
N SER A 214 -1.63 3.41 14.61
CA SER A 214 -1.28 4.82 14.40
C SER A 214 0.15 4.89 13.84
N PHE A 215 0.36 5.71 12.80
CA PHE A 215 1.69 6.07 12.33
C PHE A 215 2.17 7.27 13.12
N LYS A 216 3.31 7.12 13.82
CA LYS A 216 3.95 8.24 14.51
C LYS A 216 4.48 9.29 13.53
N GLU A 217 4.88 8.85 12.34
CA GLU A 217 5.49 9.71 11.33
C GLU A 217 4.50 9.90 10.18
N PRO A 218 4.05 11.13 9.92
CA PRO A 218 3.16 11.40 8.79
C PRO A 218 3.90 11.21 7.46
N HIS A 219 5.18 11.55 7.43
CA HIS A 219 5.97 11.71 6.23
C HIS A 219 7.15 10.73 6.20
N LEU A 220 7.19 9.84 5.21
CA LEU A 220 8.33 8.94 5.01
C LEU A 220 9.46 9.65 4.26
N PRO A 221 10.74 9.33 4.52
CA PRO A 221 11.82 9.86 3.71
C PRO A 221 11.79 9.27 2.28
N ILE A 222 12.13 10.10 1.30
CA ILE A 222 12.27 9.73 -0.11
C ILE A 222 13.76 9.55 -0.39
N GLY A 223 14.14 8.44 -1.00
CA GLY A 223 15.48 8.21 -1.52
C GLY A 223 15.41 7.68 -2.94
N VAL A 224 16.11 8.31 -3.87
CA VAL A 224 16.20 7.82 -5.25
C VAL A 224 17.66 7.73 -5.65
N ARG A 225 18.02 6.59 -6.24
CA ARG A 225 19.33 6.36 -6.84
C ARG A 225 19.24 6.43 -8.35
N GLN A 226 20.21 7.08 -8.96
CA GLN A 226 20.42 7.17 -10.39
C GLN A 226 21.67 6.37 -10.77
N ARG A 227 21.60 5.64 -11.88
CA ARG A 227 22.77 4.95 -12.46
C ARG A 227 22.65 4.92 -13.98
N SER A 228 23.79 4.78 -14.66
CA SER A 228 23.79 4.51 -16.09
C SER A 228 23.26 3.11 -16.40
N CYS A 229 22.57 2.95 -17.52
CA CYS A 229 22.14 1.67 -18.08
C CYS A 229 22.55 1.55 -19.55
N ASP A 230 22.15 0.46 -20.21
CA ASP A 230 22.26 0.27 -21.65
C ASP A 230 20.86 0.07 -22.24
N ALA A 231 20.41 1.02 -23.06
CA ALA A 231 19.10 1.01 -23.69
C ALA A 231 18.90 -0.18 -24.64
N SER A 232 19.99 -0.74 -25.18
CA SER A 232 19.95 -1.90 -26.08
C SER A 232 19.90 -3.23 -25.32
N ALA A 233 20.21 -3.23 -24.02
CA ALA A 233 20.25 -4.42 -23.18
C ALA A 233 19.23 -4.33 -22.03
N PRO A 234 17.99 -4.84 -22.20
CA PRO A 234 16.94 -4.79 -21.17
C PRO A 234 17.34 -5.33 -19.80
N ALA A 235 18.22 -6.34 -19.76
CA ALA A 235 18.76 -6.87 -18.52
C ALA A 235 19.52 -5.82 -17.68
N SER A 236 20.11 -4.81 -18.31
CA SER A 236 20.85 -3.73 -17.62
C SER A 236 19.92 -2.83 -16.79
N TYR A 237 18.67 -2.67 -17.21
CA TYR A 237 17.69 -1.81 -16.57
C TYR A 237 16.47 -2.55 -15.98
N ALA A 238 16.46 -3.89 -16.00
CA ALA A 238 15.37 -4.69 -15.46
C ALA A 238 15.02 -4.32 -14.00
N ALA A 239 16.01 -4.02 -13.16
CA ALA A 239 15.82 -3.65 -11.75
C ALA A 239 15.54 -2.15 -11.52
N CYS A 240 15.40 -1.35 -12.57
CA CYS A 240 15.08 0.08 -12.46
C CYS A 240 13.60 0.26 -12.18
N GLY A 241 13.24 1.21 -11.32
CA GLY A 241 11.87 1.69 -11.25
C GLY A 241 11.51 2.35 -12.58
N LEU A 242 12.34 3.29 -13.02
CA LEU A 242 12.18 4.01 -14.28
C LEU A 242 13.48 3.93 -15.08
N ALA A 243 13.37 3.60 -16.36
CA ALA A 243 14.51 3.62 -17.28
C ALA A 243 14.18 4.56 -18.45
N VAL A 244 15.08 5.48 -18.74
CA VAL A 244 14.92 6.50 -19.79
C VAL A 244 16.12 6.48 -20.70
N GLN A 245 15.87 6.43 -22.01
CA GLN A 245 16.86 6.73 -23.02
C GLN A 245 16.73 8.18 -23.44
N ASP A 246 17.85 8.91 -23.48
CA ASP A 246 17.92 10.26 -24.05
C ASP A 246 19.17 10.36 -24.92
N GLY A 247 18.96 10.35 -26.24
CA GLY A 247 20.03 10.15 -27.22
C GLY A 247 20.79 8.83 -26.99
N ASP A 248 22.11 8.93 -26.82
CA ASP A 248 23.00 7.79 -26.56
C ASP A 248 23.07 7.43 -25.07
N SER A 249 22.47 8.23 -24.19
CA SER A 249 22.49 8.01 -22.75
C SER A 249 21.29 7.20 -22.30
N CYS A 250 21.51 6.29 -21.34
CA CYS A 250 20.44 5.57 -20.66
C CYS A 250 20.59 5.82 -19.16
N THR A 251 19.52 6.33 -18.55
CA THR A 251 19.44 6.61 -17.13
C THR A 251 18.44 5.68 -16.46
N CYS A 252 18.89 5.02 -15.41
CA CYS A 252 18.10 4.15 -14.56
C CYS A 252 17.87 4.83 -13.21
N TRP A 253 16.61 4.96 -12.83
CA TRP A 253 16.17 5.48 -11.54
C TRP A 253 15.62 4.33 -10.70
N THR A 254 16.06 4.25 -9.44
CA THR A 254 15.63 3.23 -8.48
C THR A 254 15.17 3.90 -7.20
N TYR A 255 13.93 3.61 -6.79
CA TYR A 255 13.42 4.04 -5.50
C TYR A 255 14.07 3.21 -4.38
N VAL A 256 14.72 3.90 -3.44
CA VAL A 256 15.29 3.31 -2.23
C VAL A 256 14.28 3.47 -1.11
N VAL A 257 13.51 2.40 -0.89
CA VAL A 257 12.49 2.35 0.17
C VAL A 257 13.09 2.44 1.58
N PRO A 258 12.44 3.15 2.51
CA PRO A 258 12.87 3.20 3.91
C PRO A 258 12.37 2.00 4.74
N PHE A 259 12.18 0.83 4.12
CA PHE A 259 11.69 -0.39 4.77
C PHE A 259 12.10 -1.64 3.97
N ASN A 260 12.11 -2.80 4.63
CA ASN A 260 12.57 -4.04 3.99
C ASN A 260 11.52 -4.61 3.01
N LEU A 261 11.77 -4.49 1.70
CA LEU A 261 10.99 -5.14 0.63
C LEU A 261 11.32 -6.62 0.42
N LYS A 262 12.50 -7.09 0.83
CA LYS A 262 12.96 -8.45 0.49
C LYS A 262 12.37 -9.51 1.39
N THR A 263 11.94 -9.17 2.61
CA THR A 263 11.35 -10.13 3.55
C THR A 263 10.00 -10.71 3.12
N THR A 264 9.40 -10.28 2.00
CA THR A 264 7.94 -10.12 1.96
C THR A 264 7.19 -10.66 0.74
N LEU A 265 7.84 -11.36 -0.19
CA LEU A 265 7.16 -12.03 -1.32
C LEU A 265 6.57 -13.42 -0.99
N TYR A 266 6.79 -13.92 0.23
CA TYR A 266 6.12 -15.14 0.73
C TYR A 266 5.52 -15.02 2.15
N LEU A 267 5.93 -14.01 2.93
CA LEU A 267 5.27 -13.67 4.20
C LEU A 267 3.87 -13.13 3.93
N ASP A 268 3.68 -12.35 2.88
CA ASP A 268 2.36 -12.01 2.32
C ASP A 268 1.48 -13.24 2.04
N LYS A 269 2.03 -14.32 1.48
CA LYS A 269 1.32 -15.58 1.22
C LYS A 269 1.02 -16.36 2.49
N LEU A 270 1.97 -16.40 3.43
CA LEU A 270 1.75 -16.98 4.77
C LEU A 270 0.68 -16.19 5.53
N MET A 271 0.67 -14.87 5.42
CA MET A 271 -0.29 -13.98 6.06
C MET A 271 -1.65 -14.03 5.36
N ALA A 272 -1.68 -14.13 4.03
CA ALA A 272 -2.90 -14.42 3.26
C ALA A 272 -3.47 -15.80 3.64
N TRP A 273 -2.59 -16.79 3.88
CA TRP A 273 -2.99 -18.08 4.45
C TRP A 273 -3.56 -17.95 5.87
N MET A 274 -2.98 -17.09 6.71
CA MET A 274 -3.54 -16.68 8.01
C MET A 274 -4.70 -15.66 7.92
N LYS A 275 -5.12 -15.29 6.69
CA LYS A 275 -6.15 -14.29 6.39
C LYS A 275 -5.93 -12.92 7.02
N LEU A 276 -4.69 -12.58 7.33
CA LEU A 276 -4.35 -11.24 7.78
C LEU A 276 -4.35 -10.30 6.55
N PRO A 277 -5.05 -9.16 6.61
CA PRO A 277 -5.08 -8.22 5.50
C PRO A 277 -3.66 -7.75 5.16
N ALA A 278 -3.31 -7.68 3.87
CA ALA A 278 -2.00 -7.20 3.41
C ALA A 278 -1.64 -5.81 4.00
N ARG A 279 -2.66 -4.98 4.33
CA ARG A 279 -2.50 -3.69 5.04
C ARG A 279 -1.85 -3.80 6.41
N ALA A 280 -2.21 -4.82 7.19
CA ALA A 280 -1.66 -5.01 8.53
C ALA A 280 -0.17 -5.38 8.45
N PHE A 281 0.21 -6.09 7.38
CA PHE A 281 1.58 -6.49 7.14
C PHE A 281 2.47 -5.34 6.65
N MET A 282 2.04 -4.60 5.63
CA MET A 282 2.75 -3.39 5.17
C MET A 282 2.93 -2.39 6.31
N TYR A 283 1.89 -2.21 7.14
CA TYR A 283 2.01 -1.43 8.36
C TYR A 283 3.09 -1.98 9.30
N GLY A 284 3.11 -3.29 9.53
CA GLY A 284 4.14 -3.96 10.31
C GLY A 284 5.55 -3.68 9.78
N GLN A 285 5.74 -3.72 8.46
CA GLN A 285 7.01 -3.37 7.82
C GLN A 285 7.40 -1.92 8.03
N MET A 286 6.51 -0.99 7.74
CA MET A 286 6.80 0.43 7.90
C MET A 286 7.09 0.79 9.36
N LYS A 287 6.40 0.16 10.31
CA LYS A 287 6.50 0.49 11.74
C LYS A 287 7.64 -0.21 12.47
N TYR A 288 7.86 -1.49 12.19
CA TYR A 288 8.79 -2.34 12.96
C TYR A 288 10.03 -2.76 12.17
N TRP A 289 10.01 -2.65 10.83
CA TRP A 289 11.12 -3.00 9.94
C TRP A 289 11.52 -1.82 9.04
N SER A 290 11.44 -0.60 9.58
CA SER A 290 11.97 0.60 8.94
C SER A 290 13.49 0.49 8.80
N LEU A 291 14.00 0.81 7.62
CA LEU A 291 15.42 0.90 7.32
C LEU A 291 15.74 2.36 7.01
N PRO A 292 16.61 3.03 7.77
CA PRO A 292 17.01 4.38 7.42
C PRO A 292 17.71 4.36 6.05
N ILE A 293 17.40 5.36 5.23
CA ILE A 293 18.05 5.54 3.93
C ILE A 293 19.43 6.15 4.19
N ASP A 294 20.46 5.48 3.69
CA ASP A 294 21.81 6.02 3.67
C ASP A 294 21.90 7.13 2.60
N ARG A 295 22.12 8.37 3.05
CA ARG A 295 22.14 9.57 2.21
C ARG A 295 23.26 9.53 1.18
N ASP A 296 24.39 8.93 1.52
CA ASP A 296 25.55 8.86 0.62
C ASP A 296 25.33 7.82 -0.50
N SER A 297 24.26 7.03 -0.39
CA SER A 297 23.90 5.98 -1.33
C SER A 297 22.80 6.39 -2.32
N VAL A 298 22.33 7.64 -2.27
CA VAL A 298 21.22 8.15 -3.10
C VAL A 298 21.57 9.51 -3.71
N ASP A 299 20.98 9.79 -4.87
CA ASP A 299 21.21 11.03 -5.63
C ASP A 299 20.14 12.09 -5.32
N LEU A 300 18.92 11.65 -5.01
CA LEU A 300 17.82 12.50 -4.55
C LEU A 300 17.39 12.04 -3.16
N PHE A 301 17.34 12.96 -2.20
CA PHE A 301 16.93 12.66 -0.83
C PHE A 301 16.02 13.74 -0.24
N CYS A 302 14.85 13.36 0.26
CA CYS A 302 13.98 14.25 1.00
C CYS A 302 13.60 13.62 2.33
N ASP A 303 13.96 14.23 3.45
CA ASP A 303 13.48 13.81 4.76
C ASP A 303 12.27 14.63 5.23
N ARG A 304 11.81 14.33 6.45
CA ARG A 304 10.67 14.97 7.09
C ARG A 304 10.92 16.42 7.54
N SER A 305 12.18 16.85 7.63
CA SER A 305 12.56 18.21 8.04
C SER A 305 12.58 19.19 6.87
N GLN A 306 12.55 18.67 5.63
CA GLN A 306 12.58 19.46 4.41
C GLN A 306 11.16 19.60 3.84
N GLU A 307 10.44 20.65 4.28
CA GLU A 307 9.06 20.91 3.86
C GLU A 307 8.92 21.19 2.36
N GLN A 308 9.97 21.73 1.73
CA GLN A 308 10.05 22.09 0.32
C GLN A 308 11.36 21.52 -0.25
N CYS A 309 11.40 20.20 -0.38
CA CYS A 309 12.54 19.48 -0.95
C CYS A 309 12.41 19.46 -2.47
N ASN A 310 13.41 19.95 -3.19
CA ASN A 310 13.31 20.19 -4.63
C ASN A 310 14.53 19.68 -5.40
N TYR A 311 14.30 19.21 -6.62
CA TYR A 311 15.34 18.70 -7.50
C TYR A 311 14.96 18.99 -8.95
N GLN A 312 15.97 19.23 -9.78
CA GLN A 312 15.78 19.36 -11.23
C GLN A 312 15.89 18.00 -11.90
N VAL A 313 14.90 17.67 -12.71
CA VAL A 313 14.89 16.51 -13.60
C VAL A 313 14.54 16.96 -15.00
N GLN A 314 15.00 16.24 -16.01
CA GLN A 314 14.76 16.59 -17.40
C GLN A 314 14.29 15.39 -18.18
N PHE A 315 13.31 15.61 -19.07
CA PHE A 315 12.84 14.65 -20.05
C PHE A 315 12.79 15.34 -21.42
N SER A 316 13.85 15.18 -22.22
CA SER A 316 13.99 15.89 -23.49
C SER A 316 12.95 15.45 -24.53
N LYS A 317 12.78 16.24 -25.61
CA LYS A 317 11.87 15.88 -26.72
C LYS A 317 12.22 14.57 -27.43
N ASN A 318 13.47 14.16 -27.35
CA ASN A 318 13.97 12.93 -27.97
C ASN A 318 14.09 11.79 -26.97
N ALA A 319 13.74 12.03 -25.70
CA ALA A 319 13.80 11.02 -24.67
C ALA A 319 12.66 10.02 -24.82
N ARG A 320 12.91 8.78 -24.38
CA ARG A 320 11.96 7.67 -24.39
C ARG A 320 12.04 6.90 -23.09
N VAL A 321 10.90 6.67 -22.45
CA VAL A 321 10.81 5.73 -21.34
C VAL A 321 10.91 4.31 -21.90
N LEU A 322 11.85 3.54 -21.37
CA LEU A 322 12.11 2.15 -21.71
C LEU A 322 11.38 1.19 -20.76
N GLN A 323 11.21 1.60 -19.49
CA GLN A 323 10.52 0.83 -18.46
C GLN A 323 9.92 1.78 -17.42
N TRP A 324 8.70 1.48 -16.99
CA TRP A 324 8.09 2.07 -15.80
C TRP A 324 7.66 0.95 -14.84
N SER A 325 8.01 1.10 -13.58
CA SER A 325 7.63 0.19 -12.50
C SER A 325 7.93 0.89 -11.17
N TRP A 326 7.31 0.43 -10.08
CA TRP A 326 7.64 1.04 -8.80
C TRP A 326 9.01 0.59 -8.26
N PHE A 327 9.31 -0.72 -8.36
CA PHE A 327 10.55 -1.31 -7.83
C PHE A 327 11.44 -2.00 -8.88
N GLY A 328 11.08 -1.97 -10.16
CA GLY A 328 11.70 -2.84 -11.16
C GLY A 328 11.29 -4.30 -11.02
N HIS A 329 11.90 -5.15 -11.85
CA HIS A 329 11.77 -6.60 -11.75
C HIS A 329 12.35 -7.11 -10.44
N GLN A 330 11.49 -7.30 -9.44
CA GLN A 330 11.87 -7.92 -8.18
C GLN A 330 12.10 -9.42 -8.39
N SER A 331 13.27 -9.92 -7.98
CA SER A 331 13.52 -11.36 -8.04
C SER A 331 12.58 -12.09 -7.10
N LYS A 332 11.76 -12.99 -7.64
CA LYS A 332 10.83 -13.82 -6.87
C LYS A 332 11.59 -14.93 -6.14
N GLY A 333 12.33 -14.57 -5.10
CA GLY A 333 12.90 -15.53 -4.15
C GLY A 333 11.78 -16.16 -3.32
N THR A 334 11.83 -17.47 -3.09
CA THR A 334 10.83 -18.18 -2.27
C THR A 334 10.91 -17.78 -0.80
N PHE A 335 12.09 -17.44 -0.29
CA PHE A 335 12.33 -16.95 1.07
C PHE A 335 13.61 -16.12 1.11
N THR A 336 13.72 -15.16 2.03
CA THR A 336 15.04 -14.57 2.35
C THR A 336 15.92 -15.60 3.06
N PRO A 337 17.25 -15.41 3.10
CA PRO A 337 18.13 -16.27 3.91
C PRO A 337 17.66 -16.40 5.37
N GLU A 338 17.15 -15.32 5.95
CA GLU A 338 16.57 -15.29 7.30
C GLU A 338 15.24 -16.06 7.38
N GLY A 339 14.37 -15.92 6.38
CA GLY A 339 13.13 -16.69 6.26
C GLY A 339 13.37 -18.18 6.07
N LEU A 340 14.41 -18.56 5.32
CA LEU A 340 14.87 -19.95 5.22
C LEU A 340 15.38 -20.47 6.56
N ALA A 341 16.13 -19.67 7.31
CA ALA A 341 16.64 -20.05 8.63
C ALA A 341 15.50 -20.25 9.65
N ILE A 342 14.50 -19.35 9.67
CA ILE A 342 13.31 -19.48 10.53
C ILE A 342 12.47 -20.68 10.10
N GLY A 343 12.24 -20.84 8.79
CA GLY A 343 11.52 -21.99 8.23
C GLY A 343 12.20 -23.31 8.59
N ALA A 344 13.53 -23.38 8.47
CA ALA A 344 14.33 -24.53 8.87
C ALA A 344 14.25 -24.78 10.38
N ALA A 345 14.32 -23.74 11.22
CA ALA A 345 14.19 -23.87 12.67
C ALA A 345 12.80 -24.40 13.09
N LEU A 346 11.73 -23.91 12.45
CA LEU A 346 10.37 -24.40 12.67
C LEU A 346 10.21 -25.85 12.18
N LEU A 347 10.75 -26.19 11.00
CA LEU A 347 10.80 -27.56 10.50
C LEU A 347 11.55 -28.48 11.46
N VAL A 348 12.68 -28.05 12.01
CA VAL A 348 13.41 -28.80 13.04
C VAL A 348 12.56 -28.93 14.30
N MET A 349 11.90 -27.89 14.80
CA MET A 349 11.06 -28.00 16.00
C MET A 349 9.84 -28.92 15.81
N VAL A 350 9.24 -28.95 14.62
CA VAL A 350 8.06 -29.77 14.32
C VAL A 350 8.44 -31.21 13.99
N PHE A 351 9.51 -31.41 13.21
CA PHE A 351 9.92 -32.74 12.74
C PHE A 351 10.97 -33.41 13.60
N ALA A 352 11.77 -32.69 14.41
CA ALA A 352 12.67 -33.34 15.37
C ALA A 352 11.90 -34.26 16.32
N PRO A 353 10.76 -33.88 16.92
CA PRO A 353 9.96 -34.80 17.74
C PRO A 353 9.50 -36.05 16.97
N LEU A 354 9.15 -35.92 15.69
CA LEU A 354 8.73 -37.04 14.85
C LEU A 354 9.91 -37.96 14.51
N ILE A 355 11.08 -37.39 14.18
CA ILE A 355 12.31 -38.13 13.89
C ILE A 355 12.83 -38.82 15.16
N PHE A 356 12.81 -38.15 16.31
CA PHE A 356 13.16 -38.72 17.61
C PHE A 356 12.09 -39.66 18.18
N SER A 357 10.89 -39.72 17.60
CA SER A 357 9.87 -40.73 17.93
C SER A 357 10.03 -42.03 17.14
N SER A 358 10.83 -42.02 16.06
CA SER A 358 11.16 -43.21 15.27
C SER A 358 12.03 -44.17 16.09
N SER A 359 11.59 -45.43 16.20
CA SER A 359 12.28 -46.48 16.95
C SER A 359 13.71 -46.72 16.48
N ARG A 360 13.98 -46.55 15.18
CA ARG A 360 15.32 -46.70 14.59
C ARG A 360 16.27 -45.59 15.03
N VAL A 361 15.80 -44.35 15.14
CA VAL A 361 16.61 -43.19 15.54
C VAL A 361 16.88 -43.22 17.05
N GLN A 362 15.89 -43.62 17.85
CA GLN A 362 16.04 -43.80 19.31
C GLN A 362 17.09 -44.85 19.66
N GLN A 363 17.15 -45.95 18.89
CA GLN A 363 18.20 -46.96 19.04
C GLN A 363 19.58 -46.43 18.65
N TRP A 364 19.66 -45.60 17.62
CA TRP A 364 20.93 -45.01 17.15
C TRP A 364 21.53 -44.02 18.14
N PHE A 365 20.68 -43.26 18.87
CA PHE A 365 21.10 -42.27 19.88
C PHE A 365 21.10 -42.79 21.32
N GLY A 366 20.78 -44.07 21.57
CA GLY A 366 20.86 -44.67 22.91
C GLY A 366 19.86 -44.11 23.95
N ILE A 367 18.77 -43.49 23.52
CA ILE A 367 17.82 -42.78 24.41
C ILE A 367 16.85 -43.79 25.06
N LYS A 368 16.85 -43.89 26.39
CA LYS A 368 15.93 -44.78 27.15
C LYS A 368 14.48 -44.24 27.11
N LYS A 369 13.53 -45.12 26.75
CA LYS A 369 12.07 -44.87 26.53
C LYS A 369 11.33 -44.04 27.59
N GLN A 370 11.87 -43.88 28.80
CA GLN A 370 11.15 -43.30 29.94
C GLN A 370 11.23 -41.77 30.05
N GLN A 371 12.19 -41.10 29.41
CA GLN A 371 12.37 -39.64 29.56
C GLN A 371 11.54 -38.77 28.59
N LEU A 372 11.03 -39.33 27.48
CA LEU A 372 10.30 -38.57 26.45
C LEU A 372 8.77 -38.51 26.64
N ARG A 373 8.19 -39.31 27.55
CA ARG A 373 6.74 -39.21 27.88
C ARG A 373 6.37 -37.82 28.40
N ASN A 374 7.30 -37.13 29.07
CA ASN A 374 7.09 -35.77 29.56
C ASN A 374 7.18 -34.71 28.45
N PHE A 375 7.94 -34.96 27.38
CA PHE A 375 8.08 -34.02 26.26
C PHE A 375 6.91 -34.12 25.26
N ALA A 376 6.43 -35.34 25.00
CA ALA A 376 5.24 -35.57 24.18
C ALA A 376 3.97 -35.00 24.82
N ALA A 377 3.86 -35.05 26.15
CA ALA A 377 2.77 -34.43 26.89
C ALA A 377 2.79 -32.88 26.81
N LEU A 378 3.99 -32.28 26.79
CA LEU A 378 4.15 -30.83 26.61
C LEU A 378 3.72 -30.38 25.19
N ASN A 379 4.12 -31.14 24.16
CA ASN A 379 3.71 -30.85 22.77
C ASN A 379 2.21 -31.07 22.54
N GLN A 380 1.57 -32.03 23.22
CA GLN A 380 0.12 -32.20 23.16
C GLN A 380 -0.63 -31.01 23.78
N MET A 381 -0.10 -30.40 24.85
CA MET A 381 -0.66 -29.15 25.39
C MET A 381 -0.53 -27.97 24.42
N VAL A 382 0.64 -27.80 23.79
CA VAL A 382 0.88 -26.68 22.85
C VAL A 382 0.04 -26.83 21.58
N CYS A 383 -0.05 -28.04 21.01
CA CYS A 383 -0.88 -28.30 19.84
C CYS A 383 -2.39 -28.20 20.13
N ASN A 384 -2.85 -28.64 21.31
CA ASN A 384 -4.26 -28.50 21.68
C ASN A 384 -4.65 -27.04 21.98
N HIS A 385 -3.71 -26.20 22.41
CA HIS A 385 -3.96 -24.77 22.56
C HIS A 385 -4.03 -24.05 21.20
N ALA A 386 -3.17 -24.41 20.25
CA ALA A 386 -3.16 -23.84 18.90
C ALA A 386 -4.37 -24.25 18.02
N VAL A 387 -5.03 -25.38 18.35
CA VAL A 387 -6.25 -25.84 17.65
C VAL A 387 -7.54 -25.25 18.29
N ARG A 388 -7.45 -24.69 19.51
CA ARG A 388 -8.59 -24.08 20.23
C ARG A 388 -8.58 -22.55 20.29
N SER A 389 -7.52 -21.89 19.81
CA SER A 389 -7.38 -20.42 19.77
C SER A 389 -7.76 -19.84 18.42
#